data_AF-A0A440K9J0-F1
#
_entry.id   AF-A0A440K9J0-F1
#
_cell.length_a   1.000
_cell.length_b   1.000
_cell.length_c   1.000
_cell.angle_alpha   90.00
_cell.angle_beta   90.00
_cell.angle_gamma   90.00
#
_symmetry.space_group_name_H-M   'P 1'
#
loop_
_entity.id
_entity.type
_entity.pdbx_description
1 polymer ?
#
loop_
_entity_poly.entity_id
_entity_poly.type
_entity_poly.pdbx_seq_one_letter_code
_entity_poly.pdbx_strand_id
1 'polypeptide(L)'
;MNKLVSASLIGGLFGLGIAVSGMINPAKVLNFFDVAGTWDPSLVFVMGGGLLVAFAGYRLVFGCRKAPVFEAAFTLPTKRAIDKE
;
A
#
# COMPACT_ATOMS: atom_id res chain seq x y z
N MET A 1 -13.53 20.33 0.31
CA MET A 1 -12.81 20.29 -0.98
C MET A 1 -11.44 19.64 -0.86
N ASN A 2 -10.57 20.09 0.06
CA ASN A 2 -9.17 19.61 0.14
C ASN A 2 -9.02 18.09 0.35
N LYS A 3 -9.92 17.45 1.12
CA LYS A 3 -9.93 15.98 1.28
C LYS A 3 -10.14 15.25 -0.06
N LEU A 4 -11.05 15.75 -0.89
CA LEU A 4 -11.38 15.16 -2.19
C LEU A 4 -10.21 15.34 -3.18
N VAL A 5 -9.65 16.55 -3.24
CA VAL A 5 -8.48 16.83 -4.10
C VAL A 5 -7.29 15.93 -3.71
N SER A 6 -7.00 15.83 -2.41
CA SER A 6 -6.00 14.91 -1.89
C SER A 6 -6.27 13.46 -2.29
N ALA A 7 -7.50 12.98 -2.07
CA ALA A 7 -7.87 11.59 -2.39
C ALA A 7 -7.74 11.31 -3.89
N SER A 8 -8.15 12.24 -4.76
CA SER A 8 -8.01 12.12 -6.21
C SER A 8 -6.55 12.08 -6.66
N LEU A 9 -5.68 12.92 -6.09
CA LEU A 9 -4.25 12.92 -6.40
C LEU A 9 -3.58 11.62 -5.96
N ILE A 10 -3.88 11.14 -4.75
CA ILE A 10 -3.34 9.88 -4.22
C ILE A 10 -3.83 8.70 -5.05
N GLY A 11 -5.13 8.65 -5.35
CA GLY A 11 -5.71 7.60 -6.20
C GLY A 11 -5.11 7.60 -7.61
N GLY A 12 -4.90 8.77 -8.20
CA GLY A 12 -4.25 8.92 -9.49
C GLY A 12 -2.80 8.44 -9.48
N LEU A 13 -2.02 8.82 -8.46
CA LEU A 13 -0.64 8.37 -8.28
C LEU A 13 -0.57 6.84 -8.10
N PHE A 14 -1.47 6.28 -7.29
CA PHE A 14 -1.56 4.83 -7.08
C PHE A 14 -1.90 4.10 -8.38
N GLY A 15 -2.96 4.52 -9.08
CA GLY A 15 -3.36 3.91 -10.35
C GLY A 15 -2.25 3.99 -11.41
N LEU A 16 -1.56 5.12 -11.50
CA LEU A 16 -0.40 5.29 -12.38
C LEU A 16 0.73 4.32 -12.01
N GLY A 17 1.02 4.15 -10.71
CA GLY A 17 2.00 3.17 -10.24
C GLY A 17 1.63 1.73 -10.61
N ILE A 18 0.36 1.35 -10.47
CA ILE A 18 -0.15 0.04 -10.90
C ILE A 18 0.03 -0.16 -12.42
N ALA A 19 -0.26 0.87 -13.22
CA ALA A 19 -0.11 0.82 -14.67
C ALA A 19 1.37 0.69 -15.10
N VAL A 20 2.24 1.55 -14.57
CA VAL A 20 3.68 1.57 -14.93
C VAL A 20 4.40 0.31 -14.44
N SER A 21 4.04 -0.22 -13.28
CA SER A 21 4.62 -1.47 -12.78
C SER A 21 4.21 -2.72 -13.57
N GLY A 22 3.19 -2.61 -14.42
CA GLY A 22 2.65 -3.74 -15.19
C GLY A 22 1.82 -4.72 -14.37
N MET A 23 1.45 -4.36 -13.13
CA MET A 23 0.62 -5.21 -12.25
C MET A 23 -0.83 -5.34 -12.72
N ILE A 24 -1.24 -4.55 -13.72
CA ILE A 24 -2.52 -4.73 -14.42
C ILE A 24 -2.53 -6.07 -15.19
N ASN A 25 -1.36 -6.57 -15.61
CA ASN A 25 -1.26 -7.83 -16.33
C ASN A 25 -1.28 -9.02 -15.35
N PRO A 26 -2.31 -9.87 -15.35
CA PRO A 26 -2.40 -11.02 -14.44
C PRO A 26 -1.28 -12.04 -14.67
N ALA A 27 -0.77 -12.17 -15.90
CA ALA A 27 0.34 -13.09 -16.19
C ALA A 27 1.61 -12.71 -15.42
N LYS A 28 1.88 -11.41 -15.24
CA LYS A 28 3.05 -10.94 -14.48
C LYS A 28 2.97 -11.35 -13.00
N VAL A 29 1.77 -11.29 -12.43
CA VAL A 29 1.53 -11.67 -11.04
C VAL A 29 1.62 -13.19 -10.86
N LEU A 30 1.08 -13.97 -11.81
CA LEU A 30 1.16 -15.43 -11.79
C LEU A 30 2.60 -15.93 -11.94
N ASN A 31 3.34 -15.35 -12.90
CA ASN A 31 4.73 -15.71 -13.17
C ASN A 31 5.66 -15.45 -11.98
N PHE A 32 5.33 -14.50 -11.10
CA PHE A 32 6.09 -14.29 -9.87
C PHE A 32 6.04 -15.50 -8.93
N PHE A 33 4.90 -16.21 -8.87
CA PHE A 33 4.72 -17.40 -8.05
C PHE A 33 5.11 -18.70 -8.75
N ASP A 34 5.25 -18.69 -10.08
CA ASP A 34 5.63 -19.86 -10.88
C ASP A 34 7.15 -20.10 -10.88
N VAL A 35 7.70 -20.44 -9.72
CA VAL A 35 9.15 -20.65 -9.52
C VAL A 35 9.70 -21.84 -10.34
N ALA A 36 8.84 -22.80 -10.70
CA ALA A 36 9.22 -24.00 -11.45
C ALA A 36 9.03 -23.86 -12.97
N GLY A 37 8.47 -22.74 -13.45
CA GLY A 37 8.15 -22.51 -14.85
C GLY A 37 8.64 -21.14 -15.34
N THR A 38 7.72 -20.28 -15.75
CA THR A 38 8.03 -18.96 -16.32
C THR A 38 8.28 -17.91 -15.24
N TRP A 39 9.19 -18.20 -14.31
CA TRP A 39 9.41 -17.36 -13.14
C TRP A 39 9.88 -15.94 -13.51
N ASP A 40 9.14 -14.92 -13.04
CA ASP A 40 9.48 -13.51 -13.22
C ASP A 40 9.70 -12.82 -11.85
N PRO A 41 10.96 -12.59 -11.43
CA PRO A 41 11.27 -11.96 -10.15
C PRO A 41 11.09 -10.43 -10.15
N SER A 42 10.74 -9.80 -11.29
CA SER A 42 10.63 -8.34 -11.38
C SER A 42 9.56 -7.76 -10.44
N LEU A 43 8.56 -8.56 -10.07
CA LEU A 43 7.52 -8.17 -9.12
C LEU A 43 8.08 -7.86 -7.71
N VAL A 44 9.20 -8.49 -7.31
CA VAL A 44 9.84 -8.27 -6.00
C VAL A 44 10.24 -6.81 -5.82
N PHE A 45 10.75 -6.16 -6.87
CA PHE A 45 11.15 -4.76 -6.78
C PHE A 45 9.96 -3.83 -6.53
N VAL A 46 8.82 -4.14 -7.16
CA VAL A 46 7.57 -3.39 -7.00
C VAL A 46 7.00 -3.61 -5.59
N MET A 47 6.90 -4.86 -5.16
CA MET A 47 6.41 -5.22 -3.82
C MET A 47 7.32 -4.65 -2.73
N GLY A 48 8.63 -4.84 -2.85
CA GLY A 48 9.62 -4.35 -1.90
C GLY A 48 9.63 -2.82 -1.82
N GLY A 49 9.57 -2.13 -2.97
CA GLY A 49 9.43 -0.68 -3.00
C GLY A 49 8.15 -0.19 -2.31
N GLY A 50 7.00 -0.82 -2.62
CA GLY A 50 5.74 -0.53 -1.96
C GLY A 50 5.80 -0.74 -0.44
N LEU A 51 6.42 -1.83 0.01
CA LEU A 51 6.58 -2.15 1.43
C LEU A 51 7.47 -1.13 2.15
N LEU A 52 8.59 -0.74 1.55
CA LEU A 52 9.50 0.26 2.13
C LEU A 52 8.83 1.64 2.24
N VAL A 53 8.10 2.06 1.21
CA VAL A 53 7.34 3.32 1.23
C VAL A 53 6.25 3.26 2.29
N ALA A 54 5.50 2.15 2.38
CA ALA A 54 4.49 1.97 3.41
C ALA A 54 5.09 2.02 4.81
N PHE A 55 6.19 1.30 5.05
CA PHE A 55 6.90 1.30 6.32
C PHE A 55 7.33 2.72 6.74
N ALA A 56 7.97 3.46 5.84
CA ALA A 56 8.33 4.86 6.08
C ALA A 56 7.10 5.73 6.37
N GLY A 57 6.01 5.52 5.61
CA GLY A 57 4.72 6.19 5.81
C GLY A 57 4.15 5.96 7.21
N TYR A 58 4.08 4.70 7.65
CA TYR A 58 3.63 4.34 9.00
C TYR A 58 4.50 5.00 10.08
N ARG A 59 5.82 4.96 9.91
CA ARG A 59 6.76 5.55 10.87
C ARG A 59 6.60 7.07 10.99
N LEU A 60 6.32 7.75 9.88
CA LEU A 60 6.05 9.19 9.85
C LEU A 60 4.68 9.53 10.43
N VAL A 61 3.64 8.79 10.05
CA VAL A 61 2.26 9.08 10.47
C VAL A 61 2.07 8.79 11.95
N PHE A 62 2.43 7.60 12.42
CA PHE A 62 2.20 7.21 13.83
C PHE A 62 3.35 7.57 14.76
N GLY A 63 4.56 7.76 14.21
CA GLY A 63 5.74 8.08 15.02
C GLY A 63 6.02 9.57 15.16
N CYS A 64 5.56 10.42 14.22
CA CYS A 64 5.85 11.86 14.25
C CYS A 64 4.60 12.73 14.40
N ARG A 65 3.38 12.19 14.21
CA ARG A 65 2.16 12.99 14.25
C ARG A 65 1.19 12.55 15.33
N LYS A 66 0.58 13.56 15.97
CA LYS A 66 -0.43 13.37 17.03
C LYS A 66 -1.83 13.10 16.47
N ALA A 67 -2.12 13.57 15.26
CA ALA A 67 -3.40 13.43 14.59
C ALA A 67 -3.25 13.35 13.05
N PRO A 68 -4.25 12.81 12.32
CA PRO A 68 -4.32 12.85 10.86
C PRO A 68 -4.28 14.28 10.30
N VAL A 69 -3.97 14.45 9.00
CA VAL A 69 -3.99 15.80 8.34
C VAL A 69 -5.39 16.39 8.33
N PHE A 70 -6.39 15.54 8.10
CA PHE A 70 -7.74 15.94 7.73
C PHE A 70 -8.78 15.60 8.80
N GLU A 71 -8.35 15.09 9.96
CA GLU A 71 -9.21 14.72 11.10
C GLU A 71 -8.55 15.11 12.43
N ALA A 72 -9.36 15.23 13.47
CA ALA A 72 -8.90 15.67 14.80
C ALA A 72 -8.09 14.60 15.56
N ALA A 73 -8.33 13.31 15.30
CA ALA A 73 -7.66 12.20 15.98
C ALA A 73 -7.65 10.93 15.13
N PHE A 74 -6.77 9.98 15.47
CA PHE A 74 -6.77 8.65 14.87
C PHE A 74 -7.88 7.77 15.48
N THR A 75 -8.73 7.18 14.63
CA THR A 75 -9.74 6.20 15.06
C THR A 75 -9.16 4.79 14.93
N LEU A 76 -8.50 4.31 15.98
CA LEU A 76 -7.90 2.97 16.01
C LEU A 76 -8.79 1.96 16.75
N PRO A 77 -8.80 0.67 16.37
CA PRO A 77 -9.50 -0.37 17.12
C PRO A 77 -9.00 -0.44 18.57
N THR A 78 -9.94 -0.40 19.53
CA THR A 78 -9.64 -0.50 20.97
C THR A 78 -9.73 -1.92 21.51
N LYS A 79 -10.46 -2.80 20.81
CA LYS A 79 -10.54 -4.23 21.15
C LYS A 79 -9.19 -4.90 20.92
N ARG A 80 -8.65 -5.50 21.98
CA ARG A 80 -7.41 -6.28 21.97
C ARG A 80 -7.63 -7.77 22.21
N ALA A 81 -8.86 -8.16 22.56
CA ALA A 81 -9.21 -9.56 22.73
C ALA A 81 -9.28 -10.23 21.35
N ILE A 82 -8.53 -11.32 21.20
CA ILE A 82 -8.66 -12.22 20.05
C ILE A 82 -9.85 -13.13 20.34
N ASP A 83 -10.83 -13.15 19.46
CA ASP A 83 -11.97 -14.05 19.58
C ASP A 83 -11.50 -15.50 19.49
N LYS A 84 -12.00 -16.33 20.41
CA LYS A 84 -11.78 -17.78 20.42
C LYS A 84 -12.96 -18.41 19.69
N GLU A 85 -12.81 -18.62 18.40
CA GLU A 85 -13.59 -19.64 17.69
C GLU A 85 -13.10 -21.03 18.12
#